data_AF-E1QYE2-F1
#
_entry.id   AF-E1QYE2-F1
#
_cell.length_a   1.000
_cell.length_b   1.000
_cell.length_c   1.000
_cell.angle_alpha   90.00
_cell.angle_beta   90.00
_cell.angle_gamma   90.00
#
_symmetry.space_group_name_H-M   'P 1'
#
loop_
_entity.id
_entity.type
_entity.pdbx_description
1 polymer ?
#
loop_
_entity_poly.entity_id
_entity_poly.type
_entity_poly.pdbx_seq_one_letter_code
_entity_poly.pdbx_strand_id
1 'polypeptide(L)'
;MDVSDSLSNLFVGLGLPLFGTTAGAAMVFLMRGNLSRTVSRILTGFAAGVMVAASIWSLIIPAIESSGGMGRMAWVPAFVGFWVGIAFLLVLDSVIPHLHLGASKAEGPRSGLTRNSLMVLAVTLHNIPEGMAVGVAYAGLLAGSRALTAAGAFALSLGIAIQNFPEGAIISMPLRAGGDSKSRAFLGGFASGIVEPIGAVITIAAASQVTAALPHLLSFAAGAMMYVVVEELIPEMSEGEHSNWGVIAFALGFTVMMALDVGLG
;
A
#
# COMPACT_ATOMS: atom_id res chain seq x y z
N MET A 1 4.63 1.81 -29.59
CA MET A 1 3.41 1.89 -28.75
C MET A 1 2.67 3.14 -29.15
N ASP A 2 1.39 3.01 -29.48
CA ASP A 2 0.55 4.16 -29.79
C ASP A 2 0.33 4.98 -28.51
N VAL A 3 0.22 6.31 -28.61
CA VAL A 3 0.09 7.20 -27.42
C VAL A 3 -1.20 6.87 -26.65
N SER A 4 -2.24 6.45 -27.38
CA SER A 4 -3.50 5.96 -26.82
C SER A 4 -3.31 4.73 -25.92
N ASP A 5 -2.48 3.77 -26.33
CA ASP A 5 -2.20 2.55 -25.56
C ASP A 5 -1.36 2.84 -24.31
N SER A 6 -0.49 3.85 -24.37
CA SER A 6 0.29 4.26 -23.20
C SER A 6 -0.56 4.94 -22.14
N LEU A 7 -1.55 5.75 -22.55
CA LEU A 7 -2.45 6.43 -21.63
C LEU A 7 -3.48 5.49 -21.02
N SER A 8 -4.03 4.55 -21.80
CA SER A 8 -4.96 3.53 -21.27
C SER A 8 -4.29 2.66 -20.21
N ASN A 9 -3.06 2.20 -20.45
CA ASN A 9 -2.28 1.42 -19.48
C ASN A 9 -1.94 2.22 -18.21
N LEU A 10 -1.71 3.53 -18.33
CA LEU A 10 -1.51 4.40 -17.17
C LEU A 10 -2.79 4.48 -16.32
N PHE A 11 -3.93 4.83 -16.92
CA PHE A 11 -5.19 4.93 -16.17
C PHE A 11 -5.61 3.62 -15.51
N VAL A 12 -5.43 2.50 -16.21
CA VAL A 12 -5.68 1.17 -15.64
C VAL A 12 -4.76 0.93 -14.44
N GLY A 13 -3.45 1.15 -14.61
CA GLY A 13 -2.48 0.97 -13.53
C GLY A 13 -2.78 1.80 -12.28
N LEU A 14 -3.06 3.09 -12.46
CA LEU A 14 -3.38 3.99 -11.35
C LEU A 14 -4.72 3.68 -10.67
N GLY A 15 -5.67 3.07 -11.39
CA GLY A 15 -6.99 2.72 -10.88
C GLY A 15 -7.07 1.34 -10.21
N LEU A 16 -6.10 0.46 -10.45
CA LEU A 16 -6.10 -0.91 -9.93
C LEU A 16 -6.08 -0.98 -8.40
N PRO A 17 -5.20 -0.26 -7.67
CA PRO A 17 -5.22 -0.22 -6.21
C PRO A 17 -6.61 0.12 -5.65
N LEU A 18 -7.19 1.23 -6.13
CA LEU A 18 -8.47 1.72 -5.62
C LEU A 18 -9.59 0.72 -5.92
N PHE A 19 -9.53 0.06 -7.09
CA PHE A 19 -10.45 -1.02 -7.41
C PHE A 19 -10.34 -2.16 -6.40
N GLY A 20 -9.12 -2.57 -6.02
CA GLY A 20 -8.87 -3.54 -4.95
C GLY A 20 -9.55 -3.15 -3.64
N THR A 21 -9.26 -1.95 -3.13
CA THR A 21 -9.85 -1.41 -1.89
C THR A 21 -11.38 -1.37 -1.97
N THR A 22 -11.92 -0.91 -3.10
CA THR A 22 -13.36 -0.81 -3.33
C THR A 22 -14.04 -2.18 -3.36
N ALA A 23 -13.43 -3.14 -4.06
CA ALA A 23 -13.95 -4.50 -4.18
C ALA A 23 -13.92 -5.21 -2.81
N GLY A 24 -12.85 -5.01 -2.04
CA GLY A 24 -12.76 -5.45 -0.65
C GLY A 24 -13.87 -4.85 0.22
N ALA A 25 -14.06 -3.53 0.14
CA ALA A 25 -15.09 -2.82 0.89
C ALA A 25 -16.52 -3.28 0.54
N ALA A 26 -16.75 -3.71 -0.70
CA ALA A 26 -18.04 -4.23 -1.15
C ALA A 26 -18.43 -5.56 -0.47
N MET A 27 -17.50 -6.25 0.18
CA MET A 27 -17.79 -7.48 0.92
C MET A 27 -18.81 -7.27 2.05
N VAL A 28 -18.97 -6.04 2.54
CA VAL A 28 -20.03 -5.69 3.52
C VAL A 28 -21.46 -5.96 3.01
N PHE A 29 -21.66 -6.01 1.69
CA PHE A 29 -22.95 -6.35 1.10
C PHE A 29 -23.20 -7.85 1.04
N LEU A 30 -22.14 -8.65 0.84
CA LEU A 30 -22.19 -10.09 0.64
C LEU A 30 -22.09 -10.86 1.97
N MET A 31 -21.20 -10.44 2.85
CA MET A 31 -20.94 -11.11 4.12
C MET A 31 -21.91 -10.64 5.21
N ARG A 32 -22.20 -11.54 6.16
CA ARG A 32 -23.02 -11.25 7.34
C ARG A 32 -22.15 -11.31 8.60
N GLY A 33 -22.25 -10.29 9.44
CA GLY A 33 -21.53 -10.24 10.72
C GLY A 33 -20.10 -9.72 10.60
N ASN A 34 -19.30 -9.95 11.64
CA ASN A 34 -17.91 -9.49 11.73
C ASN A 34 -16.96 -10.54 11.13
N LEU A 35 -15.79 -10.10 10.70
CA LEU A 35 -14.69 -11.02 10.40
C LEU A 35 -14.30 -11.78 11.66
N SER A 36 -14.13 -13.10 11.56
CA SER A 36 -13.54 -13.86 12.66
C SER A 36 -12.08 -13.47 12.81
N ARG A 37 -11.53 -13.59 14.02
CA ARG A 37 -10.13 -13.22 14.28
C ARG A 37 -9.16 -13.97 13.36
N THR A 38 -9.42 -15.25 13.08
CA THR A 38 -8.62 -16.04 12.14
C THR A 38 -8.66 -15.45 10.73
N VAL A 39 -9.83 -15.02 10.24
CA VAL A 39 -9.95 -14.43 8.90
C VAL A 39 -9.21 -13.09 8.85
N SER A 40 -9.38 -12.21 9.86
CA SER A 40 -8.62 -10.96 9.93
C SER A 40 -7.11 -11.19 9.90
N ARG A 41 -6.60 -12.17 10.66
CA ARG A 41 -5.17 -12.53 10.65
C ARG A 41 -4.68 -13.03 9.31
N ILE A 42 -5.47 -13.84 8.60
CA ILE A 42 -5.13 -14.33 7.27
C ILE A 42 -5.08 -13.17 6.27
N LEU A 43 -6.12 -12.33 6.25
CA LEU A 43 -6.21 -11.20 5.34
C LEU A 43 -5.06 -10.20 5.58
N THR A 44 -4.81 -9.85 6.83
CA THR A 44 -3.74 -8.91 7.24
C THR A 44 -2.36 -9.50 6.97
N GLY A 45 -2.15 -10.77 7.30
CA GLY A 45 -0.87 -11.43 7.04
C GLY A 45 -0.56 -11.52 5.54
N PHE A 46 -1.55 -11.88 4.73
CA PHE A 46 -1.41 -11.88 3.27
C PHE A 46 -1.05 -10.49 2.73
N ALA A 47 -1.75 -9.45 3.20
CA ALA A 47 -1.47 -8.06 2.82
C ALA A 47 -0.02 -7.64 3.15
N ALA A 48 0.41 -7.88 4.39
CA ALA A 48 1.79 -7.64 4.83
C ALA A 48 2.82 -8.35 3.95
N GLY A 49 2.56 -9.63 3.61
CA GLY A 49 3.45 -10.40 2.75
C GLY A 49 3.63 -9.76 1.37
N VAL A 50 2.53 -9.38 0.72
CA VAL A 50 2.55 -8.68 -0.58
C VAL A 50 3.32 -7.37 -0.48
N MET A 51 3.04 -6.54 0.53
CA MET A 51 3.69 -5.24 0.69
C MET A 51 5.20 -5.34 0.91
N VAL A 52 5.67 -6.32 1.69
CA VAL A 52 7.11 -6.55 1.89
C VAL A 52 7.78 -6.95 0.58
N ALA A 53 7.18 -7.89 -0.16
CA ALA A 53 7.73 -8.34 -1.43
C ALA A 53 7.74 -7.19 -2.46
N ALA A 54 6.65 -6.43 -2.59
CA ALA A 54 6.59 -5.26 -3.47
C ALA A 54 7.66 -4.22 -3.12
N SER A 55 7.89 -3.98 -1.83
CA SER A 55 8.92 -3.05 -1.35
C SER A 55 10.33 -3.47 -1.78
N ILE A 56 10.62 -4.77 -1.77
CA ILE A 56 11.95 -5.28 -2.13
C ILE A 56 12.12 -5.31 -3.65
N TRP A 57 11.25 -6.05 -4.34
CA TRP A 57 11.42 -6.38 -5.75
C TRP A 57 10.99 -5.27 -6.69
N SER A 58 9.87 -4.62 -6.42
CA SER A 58 9.32 -3.62 -7.34
C SER A 58 9.83 -2.20 -7.06
N LEU A 59 10.47 -1.97 -5.90
CA LEU A 59 10.88 -0.61 -5.47
C LEU A 59 12.37 -0.50 -5.11
N ILE A 60 12.86 -1.23 -4.10
CA ILE A 60 14.25 -1.09 -3.65
C ILE A 60 15.25 -1.58 -4.71
N ILE A 61 15.02 -2.75 -5.30
CA ILE A 61 15.91 -3.28 -6.34
C ILE A 61 15.95 -2.34 -7.56
N PRO A 62 14.81 -1.92 -8.16
CA PRO A 62 14.79 -0.95 -9.25
C PRO A 62 15.44 0.40 -8.90
N ALA A 63 15.35 0.85 -7.64
CA ALA A 63 16.03 2.06 -7.20
C ALA A 63 17.55 1.93 -7.27
N ILE A 64 18.09 0.80 -6.80
CA ILE A 64 19.52 0.50 -6.82
C ILE A 64 20.00 0.37 -8.27
N GLU A 65 19.25 -0.36 -9.10
CA GLU A 65 19.59 -0.57 -10.52
C GLU A 65 19.53 0.74 -11.32
N SER A 66 18.55 1.58 -11.06
CA SER A 66 18.45 2.94 -11.65
C SER A 66 19.64 3.83 -11.28
N SER A 67 20.36 3.49 -10.20
CA SER A 67 21.53 4.23 -9.72
C SER A 67 22.86 3.60 -10.17
N GLY A 68 22.84 2.66 -11.12
CA GLY A 68 24.02 1.88 -11.55
C GLY A 68 25.22 2.73 -12.02
N GLY A 69 24.98 3.96 -12.51
CA GLY A 69 26.04 4.91 -12.86
C GLY A 69 26.94 5.32 -11.69
N MET A 70 26.52 5.09 -10.44
CA MET A 70 27.31 5.36 -9.22
C MET A 70 28.23 4.19 -8.82
N GLY A 71 28.24 3.09 -9.59
CA GLY A 71 29.06 1.90 -9.28
C GLY A 71 28.73 1.32 -7.90
N ARG A 72 29.75 1.16 -7.04
CA ARG A 72 29.58 0.61 -5.67
C ARG A 72 28.70 1.46 -4.76
N MET A 73 28.39 2.70 -5.13
CA MET A 73 27.56 3.62 -4.36
C MET A 73 26.10 3.68 -4.85
N ALA A 74 25.70 2.80 -5.77
CA ALA A 74 24.32 2.73 -6.29
C ALA A 74 23.26 2.45 -5.21
N TRP A 75 23.65 1.92 -4.05
CA TRP A 75 22.74 1.70 -2.92
C TRP A 75 22.39 2.98 -2.14
N VAL A 76 23.18 4.06 -2.28
CA VAL A 76 23.01 5.27 -1.46
C VAL A 76 21.67 5.96 -1.69
N PRO A 77 21.21 6.20 -2.94
CA PRO A 77 19.88 6.77 -3.17
C PRO A 77 18.76 5.95 -2.55
N ALA A 78 18.86 4.61 -2.66
CA ALA A 78 17.88 3.70 -2.09
C ALA A 78 17.86 3.79 -0.55
N PHE A 79 19.04 3.76 0.08
CA PHE A 79 19.17 3.91 1.53
C PHE A 79 18.59 5.23 2.05
N VAL A 80 18.92 6.34 1.39
CA VAL A 80 18.42 7.67 1.79
C VAL A 80 16.91 7.73 1.60
N GLY A 81 16.41 7.33 0.42
CA GLY A 81 14.98 7.30 0.12
C GLY A 81 14.22 6.50 1.15
N PHE A 82 14.66 5.27 1.43
CA PHE A 82 14.04 4.37 2.41
C PHE A 82 13.89 4.99 3.79
N TRP A 83 14.96 5.55 4.35
CA TRP A 83 14.89 6.20 5.67
C TRP A 83 14.03 7.45 5.69
N VAL A 84 14.04 8.25 4.61
CA VAL A 84 13.15 9.41 4.49
C VAL A 84 11.69 8.96 4.40
N GLY A 85 11.39 7.85 3.72
CA GLY A 85 10.06 7.25 3.67
C GLY A 85 9.57 6.78 5.03
N ILE A 86 10.41 6.06 5.78
CA ILE A 86 10.14 5.64 7.17
C ILE A 86 9.85 6.88 8.05
N ALA A 87 10.74 7.87 8.01
CA ALA A 87 10.60 9.08 8.82
C ALA A 87 9.35 9.88 8.45
N PHE A 88 9.00 9.92 7.17
CA PHE A 88 7.79 10.60 6.69
C PHE A 88 6.53 9.98 7.27
N LEU A 89 6.38 8.65 7.20
CA LEU A 89 5.22 7.96 7.78
C LEU A 89 5.20 8.07 9.30
N LEU A 90 6.33 7.89 9.97
CA LEU A 90 6.45 8.08 11.43
C LEU A 90 5.98 9.48 11.87
N VAL A 91 6.34 10.52 11.12
CA VAL A 91 5.87 11.89 11.40
C VAL A 91 4.37 12.01 11.17
N LEU A 92 3.84 11.50 10.06
CA LEU A 92 2.40 11.53 9.79
C LEU A 92 1.61 10.81 10.87
N ASP A 93 2.06 9.63 11.27
CA ASP A 93 1.50 8.80 12.32
C ASP A 93 1.45 9.54 13.66
N SER A 94 2.53 10.26 13.99
CA SER A 94 2.63 11.04 15.23
C SER A 94 1.72 12.29 15.25
N VAL A 95 1.41 12.89 14.10
CA VAL A 95 0.70 14.18 14.02
C VAL A 95 -0.76 14.06 13.60
N ILE A 96 -1.18 12.90 13.08
CA ILE A 96 -2.55 12.67 12.62
C ILE A 96 -3.26 11.75 13.61
N PRO A 97 -4.42 12.17 14.17
CA PRO A 97 -5.15 11.33 15.11
C PRO A 97 -5.72 10.12 14.40
N HIS A 98 -5.41 8.91 14.86
CA HIS A 98 -5.87 7.70 14.21
C HIS A 98 -6.11 6.58 15.23
N LEU A 99 -6.73 5.48 14.79
CA LEU A 99 -7.00 4.33 15.63
C LEU A 99 -6.83 3.04 14.85
N HIS A 100 -5.84 2.23 15.26
CA HIS A 100 -5.66 0.88 14.71
C HIS A 100 -6.84 -0.04 15.03
N LEU A 101 -7.03 -1.05 14.18
CA LEU A 101 -8.03 -2.08 14.39
C LEU A 101 -7.78 -2.82 15.71
N GLY A 102 -8.85 -3.08 16.46
CA GLY A 102 -8.76 -3.74 17.77
C GLY A 102 -8.28 -2.84 18.93
N ALA A 103 -7.67 -1.68 18.65
CA ALA A 103 -7.20 -0.77 19.69
C ALA A 103 -8.35 -0.10 20.47
N SER A 104 -8.09 0.15 21.76
CA SER A 104 -9.02 0.82 22.69
C SER A 104 -8.71 2.30 22.90
N LYS A 105 -7.51 2.75 22.52
CA LYS A 105 -7.03 4.13 22.66
C LYS A 105 -6.57 4.63 21.31
N ALA A 106 -6.99 5.84 20.95
CA ALA A 106 -6.53 6.54 19.76
C ALA A 106 -5.10 7.05 19.95
N GLU A 107 -4.35 7.08 18.86
CA GLU A 107 -2.98 7.58 18.79
C GLU A 107 -2.95 8.98 18.15
N GLY A 108 -1.80 9.64 18.23
CA GLY A 108 -1.64 11.03 17.80
C GLY A 108 -2.33 12.07 18.69
N PRO A 109 -2.63 13.28 18.16
CA PRO A 109 -3.26 14.35 18.93
C PRO A 109 -4.69 14.02 19.37
N ARG A 110 -5.19 14.70 20.40
CA ARG A 110 -6.61 14.55 20.77
C ARG A 110 -7.50 15.12 19.66
N SER A 111 -8.52 14.36 19.26
CA SER A 111 -9.52 14.78 18.28
C SER A 111 -10.95 14.52 18.77
N GLY A 112 -11.92 15.24 18.20
CA GLY A 112 -13.35 15.00 18.40
C GLY A 112 -13.93 13.99 17.41
N LEU A 113 -13.08 13.27 16.66
CA LEU A 113 -13.52 12.32 15.64
C LEU A 113 -14.11 11.06 16.28
N THR A 114 -15.05 10.43 15.59
CA THR A 114 -15.61 9.15 16.04
C THR A 114 -14.58 8.03 15.86
N ARG A 115 -14.74 6.94 16.62
CA ARG A 115 -13.93 5.71 16.47
C ARG A 115 -13.83 5.25 15.01
N ASN A 116 -14.97 5.21 14.32
CA ASN A 116 -15.06 4.79 12.93
C ASN A 116 -14.31 5.75 11.99
N SER A 117 -14.41 7.06 12.23
CA SER A 117 -13.65 8.06 11.47
C SER A 117 -12.14 7.92 11.68
N LEU A 118 -11.69 7.64 12.90
CA LEU A 118 -10.28 7.42 13.21
C LEU A 118 -9.73 6.15 12.54
N MET A 119 -10.52 5.09 12.45
CA MET A 119 -10.15 3.87 11.73
C MET A 119 -10.04 4.11 10.22
N VAL A 120 -11.00 4.83 9.62
CA VAL A 120 -10.93 5.20 8.19
C VAL A 120 -9.69 6.06 7.93
N LEU A 121 -9.37 6.99 8.84
CA LEU A 121 -8.20 7.84 8.73
C LEU A 121 -6.89 7.05 8.84
N ALA A 122 -6.80 6.06 9.74
CA ALA A 122 -5.63 5.16 9.82
C ALA A 122 -5.35 4.50 8.46
N VAL A 123 -6.35 3.82 7.89
CA VAL A 123 -6.21 3.16 6.58
C VAL A 123 -5.94 4.16 5.45
N THR A 124 -6.51 5.36 5.54
CA THR A 124 -6.19 6.43 4.59
C THR A 124 -4.70 6.79 4.63
N LEU A 125 -4.05 6.76 5.80
CA LEU A 125 -2.61 7.01 5.87
C LEU A 125 -1.79 5.87 5.28
N HIS A 126 -2.26 4.62 5.38
CA HIS A 126 -1.60 3.44 4.81
C HIS A 126 -1.62 3.41 3.30
N ASN A 127 -2.74 3.85 2.73
CA ASN A 127 -2.98 3.82 1.30
C ASN A 127 -2.19 4.94 0.57
N ILE A 128 -1.63 5.92 1.30
CA ILE A 128 -0.73 6.94 0.72
C ILE A 128 0.54 6.29 0.14
N PRO A 129 1.36 5.55 0.92
CA PRO A 129 2.53 4.82 0.42
C PRO A 129 2.25 3.98 -0.84
N GLU A 130 1.12 3.28 -0.89
CA GLU A 130 0.73 2.42 -2.01
C GLU A 130 0.47 3.23 -3.29
N GLY A 131 -0.29 4.32 -3.17
CA GLY A 131 -0.49 5.27 -4.25
C GLY A 131 0.84 5.83 -4.76
N MET A 132 1.73 6.21 -3.83
CA MET A 132 3.06 6.72 -4.17
C MET A 132 3.92 5.66 -4.88
N ALA A 133 3.87 4.40 -4.45
CA ALA A 133 4.59 3.28 -5.06
C ALA A 133 4.18 3.05 -6.53
N VAL A 134 2.86 3.01 -6.80
CA VAL A 134 2.35 2.91 -8.17
C VAL A 134 2.73 4.15 -8.98
N GLY A 135 2.58 5.34 -8.39
CA GLY A 135 2.93 6.60 -9.05
C GLY A 135 4.39 6.67 -9.49
N VAL A 136 5.33 6.32 -8.60
CA VAL A 136 6.76 6.37 -8.94
C VAL A 136 7.15 5.34 -9.99
N ALA A 137 6.56 4.14 -9.96
CA ALA A 137 6.80 3.12 -10.97
C ALA A 137 6.37 3.61 -12.37
N TYR A 138 5.15 4.14 -12.50
CA TYR A 138 4.68 4.72 -13.75
C TYR A 138 5.41 6.00 -14.16
N ALA A 139 5.83 6.83 -13.20
CA ALA A 139 6.67 7.99 -13.49
C ALA A 139 7.99 7.59 -14.13
N GLY A 140 8.61 6.52 -13.64
CA GLY A 140 9.84 5.99 -14.23
C GLY A 140 9.65 5.46 -15.65
N LEU A 141 8.49 4.87 -15.96
CA LEU A 141 8.14 4.50 -17.34
C LEU A 141 8.02 5.71 -18.25
N LEU A 142 7.30 6.74 -17.80
CA LEU A 142 7.13 7.98 -18.56
C LEU A 142 8.47 8.71 -18.76
N ALA A 143 9.40 8.58 -17.81
CA ALA A 143 10.75 9.11 -17.89
C ALA A 143 11.73 8.26 -18.73
N GLY A 144 11.29 7.09 -19.24
CA GLY A 144 12.13 6.19 -20.02
C GLY A 144 13.23 5.48 -19.21
N SER A 145 13.01 5.27 -17.91
CA SER A 145 13.92 4.48 -17.08
C SER A 145 14.04 3.05 -17.62
N ARG A 146 15.26 2.52 -17.69
CA ARG A 146 15.52 1.14 -18.14
C ARG A 146 15.27 0.09 -17.05
N ALA A 147 15.32 0.50 -15.79
CA ALA A 147 15.11 -0.39 -14.65
C ALA A 147 13.62 -0.61 -14.34
N LEU A 148 12.73 0.18 -14.93
CA LEU A 148 11.28 0.04 -14.76
C LEU A 148 10.66 -0.35 -16.09
N THR A 149 9.93 -1.45 -16.11
CA THR A 149 9.25 -1.98 -17.30
C THR A 149 7.74 -1.78 -17.18
N ALA A 150 7.03 -1.70 -18.32
CA ALA A 150 5.57 -1.56 -18.32
C ALA A 150 4.90 -2.73 -17.59
N ALA A 151 5.46 -3.93 -17.74
CA ALA A 151 4.98 -5.12 -17.08
C ALA A 151 5.28 -5.11 -15.56
N GLY A 152 6.46 -4.64 -15.13
CA GLY A 152 6.80 -4.49 -13.72
C GLY A 152 5.93 -3.46 -13.00
N ALA A 153 5.66 -2.30 -13.61
CA ALA A 153 4.75 -1.31 -13.01
C ALA A 153 3.30 -1.82 -12.94
N PHE A 154 2.86 -2.58 -13.95
CA PHE A 154 1.57 -3.26 -13.92
C PHE A 154 1.53 -4.35 -12.84
N ALA A 155 2.59 -5.15 -12.71
CA ALA A 155 2.71 -6.18 -11.68
C ALA A 155 2.65 -5.59 -10.27
N LEU A 156 3.34 -4.46 -10.02
CA LEU A 156 3.25 -3.72 -8.77
C LEU A 156 1.81 -3.25 -8.50
N SER A 157 1.16 -2.64 -9.50
CA SER A 157 -0.20 -2.13 -9.36
C SER A 157 -1.22 -3.23 -9.11
N LEU A 158 -1.04 -4.37 -9.77
CA LEU A 158 -1.86 -5.56 -9.59
C LEU A 158 -1.62 -6.20 -8.22
N GLY A 159 -0.37 -6.28 -7.77
CA GLY A 159 0.00 -6.77 -6.45
C GLY A 159 -0.65 -5.94 -5.34
N ILE A 160 -0.56 -4.61 -5.46
CA ILE A 160 -1.25 -3.68 -4.56
C ILE A 160 -2.77 -3.90 -4.65
N ALA A 161 -3.38 -3.93 -5.84
CA ALA A 161 -4.83 -4.22 -5.94
C ALA A 161 -5.26 -5.53 -5.26
N ILE A 162 -4.44 -6.59 -5.38
CA ILE A 162 -4.70 -7.90 -4.77
C ILE A 162 -4.69 -7.83 -3.25
N GLN A 163 -3.81 -7.03 -2.65
CA GLN A 163 -3.67 -6.89 -1.20
C GLN A 163 -4.64 -5.86 -0.59
N ASN A 164 -4.98 -4.83 -1.36
CA ASN A 164 -5.99 -3.83 -1.00
C ASN A 164 -7.39 -4.45 -0.88
N PHE A 165 -7.67 -5.57 -1.56
CA PHE A 165 -8.95 -6.28 -1.37
C PHE A 165 -9.12 -6.79 0.07
N PRO A 166 -8.19 -7.58 0.63
CA PRO A 166 -8.12 -7.86 2.06
C PRO A 166 -8.33 -6.62 2.96
N GLU A 167 -7.59 -5.54 2.73
CA GLU A 167 -7.63 -4.33 3.55
C GLU A 167 -9.00 -3.63 3.49
N GLY A 168 -9.58 -3.48 2.29
CA GLY A 168 -10.91 -2.94 2.09
C GLY A 168 -11.99 -3.72 2.86
N ALA A 169 -11.85 -5.04 2.95
CA ALA A 169 -12.74 -5.87 3.77
C ALA A 169 -12.46 -5.69 5.27
N ILE A 170 -11.19 -5.62 5.66
CA ILE A 170 -10.75 -5.41 7.06
C ILE A 170 -11.22 -4.07 7.62
N ILE A 171 -11.36 -3.01 6.80
CA ILE A 171 -11.87 -1.73 7.28
C ILE A 171 -13.41 -1.67 7.30
N SER A 172 -14.07 -2.08 6.20
CA SER A 172 -15.52 -1.93 6.05
C SER A 172 -16.32 -2.84 6.98
N MET A 173 -15.86 -4.07 7.23
CA MET A 173 -16.59 -5.03 8.06
C MET A 173 -16.65 -4.61 9.54
N PRO A 174 -15.56 -4.13 10.18
CA PRO A 174 -15.60 -3.54 11.51
C PRO A 174 -16.38 -2.22 11.61
N LEU A 175 -16.39 -1.36 10.58
CA LEU A 175 -17.26 -0.18 10.57
C LEU A 175 -18.73 -0.60 10.67
N ARG A 176 -19.11 -1.63 9.88
CA ARG A 176 -20.44 -2.23 9.95
C ARG A 176 -20.72 -2.86 11.33
N ALA A 177 -19.74 -3.56 11.90
CA ALA A 177 -19.81 -4.12 13.25
C ALA A 177 -20.05 -3.05 14.33
N GLY A 178 -19.43 -1.89 14.15
CA GLY A 178 -19.51 -0.73 15.04
C GLY A 178 -20.81 0.06 14.93
N GLY A 179 -21.76 -0.38 14.09
CA GLY A 179 -23.11 0.18 14.00
C GLY A 179 -23.40 0.96 12.72
N ASP A 180 -22.42 1.20 11.84
CA ASP A 180 -22.68 1.89 10.58
C ASP A 180 -23.59 1.08 9.66
N SER A 181 -24.37 1.75 8.81
CA SER A 181 -25.12 1.08 7.74
C SER A 181 -24.16 0.46 6.73
N LYS A 182 -24.59 -0.58 6.00
CA LYS A 182 -23.77 -1.22 4.96
C LYS A 182 -23.19 -0.21 3.96
N SER A 183 -24.00 0.76 3.54
CA SER A 183 -23.57 1.82 2.62
C SER A 183 -22.55 2.76 3.23
N ARG A 184 -22.66 3.12 4.52
CA ARG A 184 -21.67 3.96 5.21
C ARG A 184 -20.35 3.22 5.40
N ALA A 185 -20.41 1.95 5.81
CA ALA A 185 -19.24 1.10 5.94
C ALA A 185 -18.50 0.88 4.61
N PHE A 186 -19.25 0.62 3.53
CA PHE A 186 -18.70 0.58 2.17
C PHE A 186 -18.06 1.91 1.78
N LEU A 187 -18.75 3.03 2.00
CA LEU A 187 -18.23 4.35 1.67
C LEU A 187 -16.97 4.69 2.47
N GLY A 188 -16.88 4.25 3.73
CA GLY A 188 -15.67 4.38 4.55
C GLY A 188 -14.47 3.67 3.94
N GLY A 189 -14.63 2.40 3.50
CA GLY A 189 -13.56 1.66 2.82
C GLY A 189 -13.23 2.19 1.43
N PHE A 190 -14.22 2.63 0.65
CA PHE A 190 -13.96 3.31 -0.62
C PHE A 190 -13.17 4.62 -0.41
N ALA A 191 -13.62 5.44 0.56
CA ALA A 191 -13.02 6.73 0.84
C ALA A 191 -11.56 6.61 1.32
N SER A 192 -11.23 5.57 2.09
CA SER A 192 -9.84 5.35 2.52
C SER A 192 -8.91 5.07 1.34
N GLY A 193 -9.39 4.46 0.24
CA GLY A 193 -8.58 4.19 -0.94
C GLY A 193 -8.46 5.34 -1.94
N ILE A 194 -9.26 6.41 -1.83
CA ILE A 194 -9.22 7.53 -2.79
C ILE A 194 -7.84 8.19 -2.83
N VAL A 195 -7.08 8.13 -1.73
CA VAL A 195 -5.73 8.70 -1.69
C VAL A 195 -4.73 7.96 -2.56
N GLU A 196 -5.00 6.72 -2.99
CA GLU A 196 -4.08 5.94 -3.81
C GLU A 196 -3.87 6.59 -5.20
N PRO A 197 -4.91 6.86 -6.02
CA PRO A 197 -4.72 7.57 -7.27
C PRO A 197 -4.23 9.01 -7.07
N ILE A 198 -4.60 9.67 -5.96
CA ILE A 198 -4.11 11.02 -5.66
C ILE A 198 -2.59 11.00 -5.40
N GLY A 199 -2.13 10.10 -4.53
CA GLY A 199 -0.72 9.89 -4.22
C GLY A 199 0.08 9.50 -5.45
N ALA A 200 -0.51 8.68 -6.33
CA ALA A 200 0.12 8.31 -7.58
C ALA A 200 0.32 9.51 -8.52
N VAL A 201 -0.73 10.32 -8.73
CA VAL A 201 -0.66 11.52 -9.58
C VAL A 201 0.32 12.55 -9.01
N ILE A 202 0.31 12.79 -7.69
CA ILE A 202 1.25 13.70 -7.03
C ILE A 202 2.68 13.22 -7.26
N THR A 203 2.93 11.91 -7.10
CA THR A 203 4.27 11.34 -7.26
C THR A 203 4.74 11.41 -8.72
N ILE A 204 3.87 11.17 -9.69
CA ILE A 204 4.18 11.36 -11.12
C ILE A 204 4.53 12.82 -11.42
N ALA A 205 3.74 13.77 -10.90
CA ALA A 205 3.98 15.19 -11.08
C ALA A 205 5.30 15.64 -10.41
N ALA A 206 5.66 15.06 -9.26
CA ALA A 206 6.93 15.33 -8.59
C ALA A 206 8.13 14.73 -9.35
N ALA A 207 8.04 13.46 -9.75
CA ALA A 207 9.10 12.75 -10.45
C ALA A 207 9.38 13.30 -11.86
N SER A 208 8.36 13.80 -12.55
CA SER A 208 8.53 14.38 -13.90
C SER A 208 9.39 15.66 -13.91
N GLN A 209 9.52 16.33 -12.76
CA GLN A 209 10.37 17.52 -12.63
C GLN A 209 11.84 17.16 -12.37
N VAL A 210 12.12 15.98 -11.80
CA VAL A 210 13.47 15.58 -11.38
C VAL A 210 13.68 14.08 -11.59
N THR A 211 14.02 13.67 -12.81
CA THR A 211 14.29 12.24 -13.12
C THR A 211 15.44 11.65 -12.30
N ALA A 212 16.41 12.47 -11.89
CA ALA A 212 17.49 12.07 -10.98
C ALA A 212 17.00 11.71 -9.56
N ALA A 213 15.80 12.16 -9.16
CA ALA A 213 15.21 11.82 -7.87
C ALA A 213 14.51 10.45 -7.87
N LEU A 214 14.29 9.84 -9.04
CA LEU A 214 13.52 8.60 -9.18
C LEU A 214 14.00 7.45 -8.27
N PRO A 215 15.32 7.17 -8.13
CA PRO A 215 15.79 6.16 -7.19
C PRO A 215 15.42 6.45 -5.73
N HIS A 216 15.48 7.73 -5.33
CA HIS A 216 15.11 8.15 -3.98
C HIS A 216 13.61 7.99 -3.76
N LEU A 217 12.79 8.36 -4.75
CA LEU A 217 11.33 8.25 -4.67
C LEU A 217 10.85 6.79 -4.62
N LEU A 218 11.49 5.89 -5.38
CA LEU A 218 11.20 4.45 -5.35
C LEU A 218 11.41 3.89 -3.96
N SER A 219 12.60 4.09 -3.39
CA SER A 219 12.88 3.60 -2.05
C SER A 219 12.16 4.39 -0.95
N PHE A 220 11.80 5.65 -1.17
CA PHE A 220 10.91 6.39 -0.28
C PHE A 220 9.57 5.67 -0.14
N ALA A 221 8.93 5.29 -1.25
CA ALA A 221 7.68 4.55 -1.21
C ALA A 221 7.85 3.20 -0.50
N ALA A 222 8.96 2.49 -0.75
CA ALA A 222 9.27 1.23 -0.07
C ALA A 222 9.47 1.40 1.44
N GLY A 223 10.17 2.44 1.87
CA GLY A 223 10.36 2.75 3.29
C GLY A 223 9.05 3.09 3.99
N ALA A 224 8.23 3.93 3.35
CA ALA A 224 6.90 4.27 3.82
C ALA A 224 5.99 3.03 3.96
N MET A 225 5.99 2.12 2.97
CA MET A 225 5.25 0.86 3.06
C MET A 225 5.81 -0.07 4.16
N MET A 226 7.12 -0.14 4.31
CA MET A 226 7.74 -0.98 5.35
C MET A 226 7.39 -0.48 6.77
N TYR A 227 7.25 0.84 6.97
CA TYR A 227 6.74 1.40 8.22
C TYR A 227 5.37 0.79 8.56
N VAL A 228 4.41 0.89 7.63
CA VAL A 228 3.04 0.37 7.82
C VAL A 228 3.04 -1.13 8.12
N VAL A 229 3.84 -1.92 7.39
CA VAL A 229 3.91 -3.36 7.64
C VAL A 229 4.40 -3.68 9.05
N VAL A 230 5.49 -3.02 9.48
CA VAL A 230 6.15 -3.34 10.75
C VAL A 230 5.36 -2.81 11.94
N GLU A 231 4.86 -1.57 11.84
CA GLU A 231 4.14 -0.92 12.93
C GLU A 231 2.73 -1.50 13.10
N GLU A 232 2.09 -1.94 12.01
CA GLU A 232 0.66 -2.26 12.05
C GLU A 232 0.34 -3.69 11.64
N LEU A 233 0.66 -4.08 10.40
CA LEU A 233 0.16 -5.34 9.86
C LEU A 233 0.77 -6.57 10.56
N ILE A 234 2.07 -6.54 10.87
CA ILE A 234 2.74 -7.64 11.59
C ILE A 234 2.20 -7.78 13.03
N PRO A 235 2.09 -6.69 13.82
CA PRO A 235 1.44 -6.74 15.13
C PRO A 235 -0.01 -7.22 15.05
N GLU A 236 -0.82 -6.71 14.12
CA GLU A 236 -2.23 -7.07 13.99
C GLU A 236 -2.43 -8.54 13.62
N MET A 237 -1.66 -9.09 12.67
CA MET A 237 -1.78 -10.51 12.30
C MET A 237 -1.34 -11.46 13.44
N SER A 238 -0.56 -10.95 14.39
CA SER A 238 0.00 -11.69 15.53
C SER A 238 -0.74 -11.45 16.85
N GLU A 239 -1.70 -10.52 16.87
CA GLU A 239 -2.35 -10.08 18.10
C GLU A 239 -3.24 -11.17 18.70
N GLY A 240 -3.07 -11.47 19.99
CA GLY A 240 -3.92 -12.39 20.77
C GLY A 240 -3.38 -13.81 20.92
N GLU A 241 -4.26 -14.82 20.91
CA GLU A 241 -3.84 -16.22 21.04
C GLU A 241 -2.95 -16.65 19.88
N HIS A 242 -1.85 -17.34 20.18
CA HIS A 242 -0.87 -17.76 19.18
C HIS A 242 -1.52 -18.55 18.04
N SER A 243 -1.16 -18.21 16.80
CA SER A 243 -1.66 -18.89 15.61
C SER A 243 -0.66 -18.77 14.45
N ASN A 244 -0.55 -19.83 13.65
CA ASN A 244 0.31 -19.86 12.48
C ASN A 244 -0.37 -19.34 11.20
N TRP A 245 -1.68 -19.06 11.24
CA TRP A 245 -2.43 -18.68 10.04
C TRP A 245 -1.96 -17.36 9.43
N GLY A 246 -1.63 -16.35 10.25
CA GLY A 246 -1.08 -15.08 9.77
C GLY A 246 0.27 -15.27 9.07
N VAL A 247 1.16 -16.10 9.66
CA VAL A 247 2.48 -16.41 9.09
C VAL A 247 2.37 -17.16 7.76
N ILE A 248 1.48 -18.16 7.67
CA ILE A 248 1.25 -18.90 6.42
C ILE A 248 0.70 -17.96 5.34
N ALA A 249 -0.25 -17.09 5.70
CA ALA A 249 -0.82 -16.12 4.78
C ALA A 249 0.22 -15.08 4.33
N PHE A 250 1.09 -14.62 5.23
CA PHE A 250 2.23 -13.77 4.90
C PHE A 250 3.16 -14.42 3.89
N ALA A 251 3.56 -15.66 4.12
CA ALA A 251 4.42 -16.39 3.19
C ALA A 251 3.75 -16.55 1.81
N LEU A 252 2.43 -16.79 1.78
CA LEU A 252 1.66 -16.86 0.54
C LEU A 252 1.61 -15.51 -0.18
N GLY A 253 1.27 -14.42 0.50
CA GLY A 253 1.22 -13.08 -0.09
C GLY A 253 2.58 -12.64 -0.63
N PHE A 254 3.64 -12.88 0.14
CA PHE A 254 5.01 -12.61 -0.24
C PHE A 254 5.40 -13.36 -1.53
N THR A 255 5.12 -14.67 -1.59
CA THR A 255 5.48 -15.49 -2.74
C THR A 255 4.62 -15.21 -3.97
N VAL A 256 3.34 -14.85 -3.79
CA VAL A 256 2.48 -14.38 -4.89
C VAL A 256 3.05 -13.10 -5.49
N MET A 257 3.38 -12.11 -4.67
CA MET A 257 3.92 -10.84 -5.16
C MET A 257 5.30 -11.02 -5.80
N MET A 258 6.18 -11.83 -5.20
CA MET A 258 7.46 -12.20 -5.81
C MET A 258 7.27 -12.86 -7.19
N ALA A 259 6.29 -13.77 -7.32
CA ALA A 259 6.00 -14.42 -8.60
C ALA A 259 5.38 -13.45 -9.63
N LEU A 260 4.55 -12.49 -9.18
CA LEU A 260 4.01 -11.45 -10.05
C LEU A 260 5.12 -10.56 -10.60
N ASP A 261 6.01 -10.08 -9.73
CA ASP A 261 7.13 -9.22 -10.12
C ASP A 261 8.12 -9.95 -11.04
N VAL A 262 8.73 -11.03 -10.56
CA VAL A 262 9.76 -11.79 -11.30
C VAL A 262 9.19 -12.47 -12.54
N GLY A 263 7.93 -12.89 -12.51
CA GLY A 263 7.29 -13.61 -13.61
C GLY A 263 6.75 -12.70 -14.73
N LEU A 264 6.33 -11.47 -14.40
CA LEU A 264 5.76 -10.55 -15.38
C LEU A 264 6.76 -9.50 -15.87
N GLY A 265 7.79 -9.12 -15.10
CA GLY A 265 8.79 -8.18 -15.61
C GLY A 265 9.87 -7.78 -14.62
#